data_AF-A0A9E2W5I4-F1
#
_entry.id   AF-A0A9E2W5I4-F1
#
_cell.length_a   1.000
_cell.length_b   1.000
_cell.length_c   1.000
_cell.angle_alpha   90.00
_cell.angle_beta   90.00
_cell.angle_gamma   90.00
#
_symmetry.space_group_name_H-M   'P 1'
#
loop_
_entity.id
_entity.type
_entity.pdbx_description
1 polymer ?
#
loop_
_entity_poly.entity_id
_entity_poly.type
_entity_poly.pdbx_seq_one_letter_code
_entity_poly.pdbx_strand_id
1 'polypeptide(L)' 'MTEMKSFRESRWRYSQFVILGLILAGLVKWLSPLGWPLSLGIGAALGVAYFLFEKKRGVI' A
#
# COMPACT_ATOMS: atom_id res chain seq x y z
N MET A 1 -23.33 -2.80 24.32
CA MET A 1 -23.22 -2.75 22.85
C MET A 1 -21.76 -2.49 22.53
N THR A 2 -21.03 -3.52 22.12
CA THR A 2 -19.61 -3.38 21.79
C THR A 2 -19.53 -2.70 20.43
N GLU A 3 -19.29 -1.38 20.40
CA GLU A 3 -19.02 -0.69 19.15
C GLU A 3 -17.79 -1.33 18.50
N MET A 4 -17.98 -1.98 17.35
CA MET A 4 -16.86 -2.33 16.50
C MET A 4 -16.28 -1.00 16.00
N LYS A 5 -15.17 -0.54 16.60
CA LYS A 5 -14.42 0.63 16.11
C LYS A 5 -14.24 0.47 14.61
N SER A 6 -14.84 1.38 13.86
CA SER A 6 -14.83 1.34 12.40
C SER A 6 -13.39 1.22 11.90
N PHE A 7 -13.14 0.45 10.84
CA PHE A 7 -11.80 0.35 10.23
C PHE A 7 -11.18 1.73 9.92
N ARG A 8 -12.02 2.75 9.72
CA ARG A 8 -11.61 4.16 9.57
C ARG A 8 -10.89 4.74 10.80
N GLU A 9 -11.21 4.26 12.00
CA GLU A 9 -10.63 4.73 13.27
C GLU A 9 -9.41 3.92 13.70
N SER A 10 -9.11 2.82 12.99
CA SER A 10 -7.94 2.00 13.29
C SER A 10 -6.65 2.76 13.00
N ARG A 11 -5.70 2.70 13.94
CA ARG A 11 -4.34 3.22 13.76
C ARG A 11 -3.63 2.61 12.55
N TRP A 12 -4.09 1.46 12.06
CA TRP A 12 -3.51 0.71 10.96
C TRP A 12 -4.18 0.98 9.60
N ARG A 13 -5.08 1.97 9.50
CA ARG A 13 -5.74 2.34 8.24
C ARG A 13 -4.75 2.55 7.08
N TYR A 14 -3.59 3.13 7.37
CA TYR A 14 -2.56 3.40 6.37
C TYR A 14 -1.69 2.19 5.99
N SER A 15 -1.78 1.09 6.73
CA SER A 15 -1.00 -0.11 6.45
C SER A 15 -1.43 -0.80 5.16
N GLN A 16 -2.65 -0.56 4.69
CA GLN A 16 -3.12 -1.04 3.39
C GLN A 16 -2.21 -0.61 2.24
N PHE A 17 -1.65 0.61 2.28
CA PHE A 17 -0.76 1.13 1.24
C PHE A 17 0.60 0.45 1.25
N VAL A 18 1.10 0.15 2.46
CA VAL A 18 2.37 -0.57 2.65
C VAL A 18 2.22 -2.02 2.19
N ILE A 19 1.14 -2.69 2.59
CA ILE A 19 0.84 -4.08 2.20
C ILE A 19 0.67 -4.16 0.69
N LEU A 20 -0.10 -3.25 0.09
CA LEU A 20 -0.27 -3.16 -1.36
C LEU A 20 1.08 -2.97 -2.06
N GLY A 21 1.93 -2.06 -1.56
CA GLY A 21 3.27 -1.84 -2.11
C GLY A 21 4.16 -3.08 -2.04
N LEU A 22 4.10 -3.85 -0.95
CA LEU A 22 4.86 -5.10 -0.81
C LEU A 22 4.36 -6.20 -1.74
N ILE A 23 3.03 -6.33 -1.91
CA ILE A 23 2.44 -7.27 -2.87
C ILE A 23 2.91 -6.92 -4.29
N LEU A 24 2.88 -5.64 -4.66
CA LEU A 24 3.33 -5.17 -5.97
C LEU A 24 4.83 -5.38 -6.17
N ALA A 25 5.66 -5.15 -5.14
CA ALA A 25 7.09 -5.43 -5.20
C ALA A 25 7.37 -6.92 -5.44
N GLY A 26 6.66 -7.81 -4.72
CA GLY A 26 6.75 -9.26 -4.93
C GLY A 26 6.33 -9.66 -6.34
N LEU A 27 5.25 -9.07 -6.85
CA LEU A 27 4.77 -9.31 -8.22
C LEU A 27 5.78 -8.84 -9.27
N VAL A 28 6.34 -7.64 -9.12
CA VAL A 28 7.38 -7.11 -10.01
C VAL A 28 8.63 -8.00 -9.98
N LYS A 29 9.05 -8.43 -8.79
CA LYS A 29 10.19 -9.35 -8.64
C LYS A 29 9.92 -10.69 -9.32
N TRP A 30 8.69 -11.18 -9.29
CA TRP A 30 8.31 -12.46 -9.88
C TRP A 30 8.21 -12.40 -11.41
N LEU A 31 7.67 -11.30 -11.94
CA LEU A 31 7.42 -11.13 -13.38
C LEU A 31 8.59 -10.53 -14.16
N SER A 32 9.64 -10.07 -13.49
CA SER A 32 10.78 -9.41 -14.14
C SER A 32 12.14 -9.91 -13.63
N PRO A 33 13.21 -9.78 -14.43
CA PRO A 33 14.56 -10.11 -14.01
C PRO A 33 15.16 -9.05 -13.04
N LEU A 34 14.38 -8.05 -12.62
CA LEU A 34 14.86 -6.98 -11.75
C LEU A 34 15.30 -7.53 -10.38
N GLY A 35 16.33 -6.89 -9.82
CA GLY A 35 16.78 -7.14 -8.46
C GLY A 35 15.74 -6.69 -7.43
N TRP A 36 15.86 -7.22 -6.21
CA TRP A 36 15.00 -6.84 -5.08
C TRP A 36 14.97 -5.34 -4.78
N PRO A 37 16.10 -4.59 -4.80
CA PRO A 37 16.06 -3.15 -4.53
C PRO A 37 15.17 -2.37 -5.50
N LEU A 38 15.26 -2.67 -6.80
CA LEU A 38 14.42 -2.05 -7.83
C LEU A 38 12.96 -2.46 -7.69
N SER A 39 12.69 -3.74 -7.42
CA SER A 39 11.33 -4.25 -7.24
C SER A 39 10.64 -3.62 -6.02
N LEU A 40 11.36 -3.48 -4.91
CA LEU A 40 10.89 -2.78 -3.71
C LEU A 40 10.68 -1.28 -3.97
N GLY A 41 11.59 -0.64 -4.72
CA GLY A 41 11.43 0.76 -5.14
C GLY A 41 10.15 0.98 -5.95
N ILE A 42 9.87 0.09 -6.90
CA ILE A 42 8.64 0.15 -7.70
C ILE A 42 7.40 -0.06 -6.82
N GLY A 43 7.39 -1.08 -5.97
CA GLY A 43 6.27 -1.34 -5.06
C GLY A 43 6.01 -0.18 -4.08
N ALA A 44 7.06 0.40 -3.51
CA ALA A 44 6.97 1.57 -2.64
C ALA A 44 6.41 2.79 -3.39
N ALA A 45 6.90 3.06 -4.61
CA ALA A 45 6.41 4.15 -5.44
C ALA A 45 4.91 4.00 -5.75
N LEU A 46 4.46 2.78 -6.08
CA LEU A 46 3.05 2.50 -6.35
C LEU A 46 2.18 2.62 -5.09
N GLY A 47 2.64 2.13 -3.95
CA GLY A 47 1.94 2.29 -2.67
C GLY A 47 1.76 3.76 -2.28
N VAL A 48 2.81 4.58 -2.45
CA VAL A 48 2.76 6.03 -2.21
C VAL A 48 1.85 6.74 -3.23
N ALA A 49 1.94 6.39 -4.51
CA ALA A 49 1.07 6.96 -5.54
C ALA A 49 -0.42 6.67 -5.24
N TYR A 50 -0.74 5.45 -4.82
CA TYR A 50 -2.11 5.09 -4.44
C TYR A 50 -2.57 5.85 -3.18
N PHE A 51 -1.71 5.98 -2.17
CA PHE A 51 -1.99 6.81 -1.00
C PHE A 51 -2.30 8.27 -1.38
N LEU A 52 -1.47 8.88 -2.22
CA LEU A 52 -1.69 10.27 -2.67
C LEU A 52 -2.98 10.40 -3.48
N PHE A 53 -3.32 9.40 -4.27
CA PHE A 53 -4.56 9.35 -5.03
C PHE A 53 -5.79 9.28 -4.12
N GLU A 54 -5.81 8.38 -3.13
CA GLU A 54 -6.93 8.29 -2.18
C GLU A 54 -7.05 9.56 -1.33
N LYS A 55 -5.92 10.16 -0.94
CA LYS A 55 -5.88 11.45 -0.25
C LYS A 55 -6.50 12.57 -1.09
N LYS A 56 -6.17 12.63 -2.38
CA LYS A 56 -6.75 13.62 -3.30
C LYS A 56 -8.27 13.44 -3.48
N ARG A 57 -8.78 12.22 -3.35
CA ARG A 57 -10.22 11.91 -3.47
C ARG A 57 -11.00 12.11 -2.17
N GLY A 58 -10.34 12.44 -1.06
CA GLY A 58 -10.99 12.59 0.26
C GLY A 58 -11.48 11.27 0.86
N VAL A 59 -10.95 10.13 0.39
CA VAL A 59 -11.30 8.80 0.91
C VAL A 59 -10.63 8.55 2.26
N ILE A 60 -9.38 9.01 2.39
CA ILE A 60 -8.57 8.99 3.62
C ILE A 60 -8.35 10.40 4.16
#